data_AF-A0A2G1WG47-F1
#
_entry.id   AF-A0A2G1WG47-F1
#
_cell.length_a   1.000
_cell.length_b   1.000
_cell.length_c   1.000
_cell.angle_alpha   90.00
_cell.angle_beta   90.00
_cell.angle_gamma   90.00
#
_symmetry.space_group_name_H-M   'P 1'
#
loop_
_entity.id
_entity.type
_entity.pdbx_description
1 polymer ?
#
loop_
_entity_poly.entity_id
_entity_poly.type
_entity_poly.pdbx_seq_one_letter_code
_entity_poly.pdbx_strand_id
1 'polypeptide(L)'
;VGGGAFGADTVGSPGSISPPFPFVSLLLAFVFLVPMNFLIQAYGSSVLDERTNRRGEPLLVTPLSPVDIVAGKTLPYVAVAALVTTAIAVAVGGGALSVIAVLPVAVTFLAATFVGAMFARSFKELTFVTVGVSVLLTTYAFVPAIFTNVTPVALVSPLTLVVFDLQGEAVGTGEVLFSIGPMTVGAALLFGLGLGVYREEDMFTQKPVGRKFLDALAVRLAAVGQAGSDRAPRDRLRALAPVALLTACTIPFVFVAELLAVALLFALPVTVSIPVLLVTIAFIEEVAKSVHLYAGFEREAFARTDRVAVAVGAASAVGFFLAEKATAVVQAVGLTELYVGRAAFGSVAGMEGLPPIALAGLFFAPLLLHGFATTVAAVGASRSRAYYALTLALATLIHAAYNFGVVRVYA
;
A
#
# COMPACT_ATOMS: atom_id res chain seq x y z
N VAL A 1 8.15 -36.98 9.37
CA VAL A 1 9.59 -37.08 9.67
C VAL A 1 9.97 -35.82 10.43
N GLY A 2 9.96 -35.90 11.75
CA GLY A 2 10.30 -34.80 12.66
C GLY A 2 11.29 -35.33 13.68
N GLY A 3 12.38 -34.60 13.91
CA GLY A 3 13.42 -35.03 14.85
C GLY A 3 14.82 -34.48 14.54
N GLY A 4 14.95 -33.18 14.25
CA GLY A 4 16.27 -32.58 14.02
C GLY A 4 16.39 -31.08 14.33
N ALA A 5 15.38 -30.45 14.94
CA ALA A 5 15.32 -28.98 15.04
C ALA A 5 16.11 -28.38 16.22
N PHE A 6 16.68 -29.18 17.14
CA PHE A 6 17.36 -28.66 18.35
C PHE A 6 18.54 -29.53 18.79
N GLY A 7 19.43 -29.90 17.87
CA GLY A 7 20.60 -30.71 18.20
C GLY A 7 21.82 -30.36 17.36
N ALA A 8 22.53 -29.31 17.78
CA ALA A 8 23.96 -29.21 17.53
C ALA A 8 24.63 -28.99 18.88
N ASP A 9 25.41 -29.97 19.31
CA ASP A 9 26.33 -29.88 20.43
C ASP A 9 27.40 -28.83 20.14
N THR A 10 27.10 -27.57 20.39
CA THR A 10 28.12 -26.52 20.43
C THR A 10 28.63 -26.40 21.86
N VAL A 11 29.73 -27.08 22.15
CA VAL A 11 30.53 -26.84 23.35
C VAL A 11 31.25 -25.50 23.17
N GLY A 12 30.76 -24.45 23.83
CA GLY A 12 31.32 -23.10 23.81
C GLY A 12 30.67 -22.20 24.84
N SER A 13 31.25 -21.02 25.10
CA SER A 13 30.62 -20.05 26.01
C SER A 13 29.32 -19.52 25.38
N PRO A 14 28.32 -19.05 26.16
CA PRO A 14 27.08 -18.51 25.60
C PRO A 14 27.28 -17.43 24.51
N GLY A 15 28.43 -16.73 24.51
CA GLY A 15 28.80 -15.74 23.49
C GLY A 15 29.35 -16.31 22.17
N SER A 16 29.62 -17.61 22.07
CA SER A 16 30.06 -18.26 20.82
C SER A 16 28.91 -18.87 20.02
N ILE A 17 27.67 -18.70 20.47
CA ILE A 17 26.47 -19.14 19.75
C ILE A 17 26.15 -18.07 18.69
N SER A 18 26.51 -18.32 17.44
CA SER A 18 26.07 -17.49 16.32
C SER A 18 24.63 -17.83 15.96
N PRO A 19 23.70 -16.85 15.95
CA PRO A 19 22.34 -17.10 15.52
C PRO A 19 22.30 -17.51 14.03
N PRO A 20 21.32 -18.32 13.60
CA PRO A 20 21.25 -18.87 12.24
C PRO A 20 20.89 -17.83 11.15
N PHE A 21 20.79 -16.55 11.51
CA PHE A 21 20.46 -15.41 10.64
C PHE A 21 21.19 -14.16 11.17
N PRO A 22 21.34 -13.08 10.36
CA PRO A 22 22.14 -11.90 10.73
C PRO A 22 21.42 -11.02 11.77
N PHE A 23 21.24 -11.57 12.97
CA PHE A 23 20.48 -10.99 14.07
C PHE A 23 21.03 -9.63 14.51
N VAL A 24 22.35 -9.48 14.53
CA VAL A 24 23.00 -8.21 14.89
C VAL A 24 22.67 -7.13 13.85
N SER A 25 22.86 -7.40 12.57
CA SER A 25 22.54 -6.45 11.49
C SER A 25 21.06 -6.10 11.47
N LEU A 26 20.18 -7.06 11.76
CA LEU A 26 18.73 -6.82 11.87
C LEU A 26 18.38 -5.92 13.07
N LEU A 27 19.00 -6.14 14.23
CA LEU A 27 18.83 -5.26 15.39
C LEU A 27 19.34 -3.84 15.10
N LEU A 28 20.48 -3.73 14.41
CA LEU A 28 21.03 -2.42 13.99
C LEU A 28 20.11 -1.74 12.97
N ALA A 29 19.53 -2.48 12.02
CA ALA A 29 18.54 -1.95 11.08
C ALA A 29 17.29 -1.41 11.80
N PHE A 30 16.87 -2.04 12.90
CA PHE A 30 15.74 -1.55 13.71
C PHE A 30 15.99 -0.18 14.35
N VAL A 31 17.25 0.14 14.70
CA VAL A 31 17.63 1.43 15.31
C VAL A 31 17.23 2.60 14.41
N PHE A 32 17.24 2.43 13.09
CA PHE A 32 16.83 3.47 12.14
C PHE A 32 15.35 3.86 12.25
N LEU A 33 14.48 2.97 12.73
CA LEU A 33 13.04 3.26 12.85
C LEU A 33 12.68 3.97 14.15
N VAL A 34 13.49 3.82 15.21
CA VAL A 34 13.19 4.38 16.54
C VAL A 34 12.99 5.90 16.51
N PRO A 35 13.89 6.71 15.88
CA PRO A 35 13.71 8.16 15.80
C PRO A 35 12.47 8.58 15.02
N MET A 36 12.01 7.76 14.07
CA MET A 36 10.85 8.09 13.23
C MET A 36 9.59 8.26 14.06
N ASN A 37 9.43 7.46 15.13
CA ASN A 37 8.29 7.59 16.03
C ASN A 37 8.22 8.95 16.74
N PHE A 38 9.36 9.55 17.06
CA PHE A 38 9.41 10.89 17.66
C PHE A 38 9.17 11.96 16.60
N LEU A 39 9.78 11.79 15.42
CA LEU A 39 9.65 12.73 14.31
C LEU A 39 8.20 12.89 13.85
N ILE A 40 7.47 11.77 13.69
CA ILE A 40 6.06 11.83 13.30
C ILE A 40 5.18 12.42 14.40
N GLN A 41 5.50 12.24 15.68
CA GLN A 41 4.73 12.83 16.77
C GLN A 41 4.87 14.35 16.77
N ALA A 42 6.10 14.86 16.60
CA ALA A 42 6.36 16.29 16.47
C ALA A 42 5.67 16.88 15.23
N TYR A 43 5.83 16.22 14.08
CA TYR A 43 5.23 16.66 12.81
C TYR A 43 3.70 16.65 12.86
N GLY A 44 3.09 15.54 13.27
CA GLY A 44 1.63 15.41 13.38
C GLY A 44 1.03 16.44 14.33
N SER A 45 1.69 16.70 15.47
CA SER A 45 1.24 17.72 16.42
C SER A 45 1.30 19.13 15.81
N SER A 46 2.35 19.43 15.04
CA SER A 46 2.47 20.70 14.32
C SER A 46 1.36 20.90 13.28
N VAL A 47 0.97 19.84 12.57
CA VAL A 47 -0.14 19.89 11.59
C VAL A 47 -1.48 20.05 12.31
N LEU A 48 -1.69 19.35 13.43
CA LEU A 48 -2.93 19.44 14.19
C LEU A 48 -3.10 20.80 14.91
N ASP A 49 -2.02 21.46 15.30
CA ASP A 49 -2.10 22.78 15.94
C ASP A 49 -2.69 23.85 15.01
N GLU A 50 -2.40 23.80 13.70
CA GLU A 50 -3.03 24.68 12.69
C GLU A 50 -4.55 24.50 12.64
N ARG A 51 -5.02 23.30 12.93
CA ARG A 51 -6.45 22.98 12.88
C ARG A 51 -7.16 23.36 14.18
N THR A 52 -6.42 23.35 15.28
CA THR A 52 -6.93 23.69 16.60
C THR A 52 -7.14 25.21 16.70
N ASN A 53 -8.32 25.63 17.17
CA ASN A 53 -8.70 27.04 17.26
C ASN A 53 -8.55 27.85 15.95
N ARG A 54 -8.62 27.16 14.80
CA ARG A 54 -8.48 27.76 13.46
C ARG A 54 -7.18 28.54 13.23
N ARG A 55 -6.09 28.17 13.92
CA ARG A 55 -4.79 28.85 13.82
C ARG A 55 -4.17 28.86 12.41
N GLY A 56 -4.58 27.92 11.56
CA GLY A 56 -4.17 27.81 10.16
C GLY A 56 -5.06 28.60 9.19
N GLU A 57 -6.13 29.24 9.65
CA GLU A 57 -6.97 30.11 8.80
C GLU A 57 -6.17 31.23 8.09
N PRO A 58 -5.20 31.90 8.76
CA PRO A 58 -4.31 32.84 8.09
C PRO A 58 -3.49 32.21 6.95
N LEU A 59 -3.14 30.93 7.02
CA LEU A 59 -2.39 30.25 5.96
C LEU A 59 -3.24 30.03 4.71
N LEU A 60 -4.54 29.77 4.88
CA LEU A 60 -5.47 29.55 3.76
C LEU A 60 -5.76 30.82 2.94
N VAL A 61 -5.55 32.00 3.53
CA VAL A 61 -5.74 33.29 2.84
C VAL A 61 -4.44 33.89 2.31
N THR A 62 -3.29 33.24 2.56
CA THR A 62 -2.02 33.64 1.95
C THR A 62 -2.03 33.38 0.44
N PRO A 63 -1.21 34.09 -0.35
CA PRO A 63 -1.05 33.80 -1.77
C PRO A 63 -0.28 32.49 -2.04
N LEU A 64 0.09 31.73 -1.01
CA LEU A 64 0.82 30.48 -1.13
C LEU A 64 -0.12 29.35 -1.54
N SER A 65 0.36 28.43 -2.38
CA SER A 65 -0.40 27.23 -2.68
C SER A 65 -0.39 26.27 -1.48
N PRO A 66 -1.40 25.38 -1.34
CA PRO A 66 -1.38 24.31 -0.34
C PRO A 66 -0.11 23.45 -0.39
N VAL A 67 0.46 23.27 -1.59
CA VAL A 67 1.72 22.55 -1.79
C VAL A 67 2.86 23.28 -1.13
N ASP A 68 2.98 24.60 -1.31
CA ASP A 68 4.05 25.40 -0.72
C ASP A 68 4.00 25.37 0.81
N ILE A 69 2.78 25.48 1.37
CA ILE A 69 2.56 25.46 2.82
C ILE A 69 2.96 24.09 3.40
N VAL A 70 2.44 23.00 2.83
CA VAL A 70 2.70 21.65 3.31
C VAL A 70 4.16 21.25 3.09
N ALA A 71 4.73 21.55 1.92
CA ALA A 71 6.14 21.27 1.62
C ALA A 71 7.07 22.09 2.54
N GLY A 72 6.82 23.39 2.70
CA GLY A 72 7.59 24.25 3.59
C GLY A 72 7.59 23.77 5.04
N LYS A 73 6.46 23.22 5.50
CA LYS A 73 6.40 22.58 6.82
C LYS A 73 7.09 21.22 6.87
N THR A 74 6.97 20.40 5.82
CA THR A 74 7.43 19.00 5.83
C THR A 74 8.93 18.88 5.57
N LEU A 75 9.51 19.75 4.76
CA LEU A 75 10.93 19.73 4.37
C LEU A 75 11.89 19.74 5.57
N PRO A 76 11.70 20.57 6.62
CA PRO A 76 12.52 20.50 7.84
C PRO A 76 12.52 19.12 8.49
N TYR A 77 11.38 18.42 8.52
CA TYR A 77 11.29 17.08 9.11
C TYR A 77 11.97 16.04 8.22
N VAL A 78 11.88 16.17 6.90
CA VAL A 78 12.63 15.31 5.96
C VAL A 78 14.14 15.52 6.11
N ALA A 79 14.59 16.78 6.26
CA ALA A 79 15.99 17.10 6.50
C ALA A 79 16.51 16.50 7.82
N VAL A 80 15.73 16.62 8.90
CA VAL A 80 16.03 15.96 10.18
C VAL A 80 16.07 14.44 10.03
N ALA A 81 15.10 13.85 9.31
CA ALA A 81 15.09 12.40 9.04
C ALA A 81 16.36 11.95 8.31
N ALA A 82 16.76 12.67 7.26
CA ALA A 82 17.96 12.37 6.49
C ALA A 82 19.23 12.51 7.34
N LEU A 83 19.33 13.57 8.15
CA LEU A 83 20.48 13.81 9.04
C LEU A 83 20.58 12.72 10.11
N VAL A 84 19.47 12.38 10.78
CA VAL A 84 19.44 11.33 11.80
C VAL A 84 19.74 9.97 11.19
N THR A 85 19.16 9.65 10.03
CA THR A 85 19.44 8.41 9.29
C THR A 85 20.91 8.31 8.92
N THR A 86 21.52 9.40 8.43
CA THR A 86 22.94 9.44 8.09
C THR A 86 23.82 9.26 9.32
N ALA A 87 23.48 9.93 10.43
CA ALA A 87 24.22 9.79 11.68
C ALA A 87 24.16 8.35 12.23
N ILE A 88 23.00 7.70 12.16
CA ILE A 88 22.84 6.30 12.54
C ILE A 88 23.67 5.41 11.63
N ALA A 89 23.57 5.57 10.30
CA ALA A 89 24.34 4.80 9.34
C ALA A 89 25.84 4.85 9.65
N VAL A 90 26.40 6.05 9.84
CA VAL A 90 27.81 6.21 10.22
C VAL A 90 28.13 5.53 11.56
N ALA A 91 27.26 5.66 12.55
CA ALA A 91 27.48 5.10 13.89
C ALA A 91 27.45 3.56 13.92
N VAL A 92 26.63 2.92 13.06
CA VAL A 92 26.49 1.46 13.00
C VAL A 92 27.39 0.81 11.94
N GLY A 93 28.19 1.59 11.22
CA GLY A 93 29.06 1.10 10.14
C GLY A 93 28.35 0.87 8.80
N GLY A 94 27.16 1.44 8.60
CA GLY A 94 26.44 1.46 7.33
C GLY A 94 26.93 2.59 6.40
N GLY A 95 26.58 2.47 5.12
CA GLY A 95 26.94 3.40 4.06
C GLY A 95 25.75 4.20 3.51
N ALA A 96 25.92 4.72 2.31
CA ALA A 96 24.89 5.50 1.62
C ALA A 96 23.65 4.67 1.26
N LEU A 97 23.81 3.35 1.06
CA LEU A 97 22.71 2.45 0.75
C LEU A 97 21.70 2.39 1.91
N SER A 98 22.19 2.32 3.16
CA SER A 98 21.33 2.42 4.34
C SER A 98 20.49 3.69 4.37
N VAL A 99 21.07 4.84 3.98
CA VAL A 99 20.36 6.13 3.94
C VAL A 99 19.31 6.15 2.83
N ILE A 100 19.67 5.68 1.63
CA ILE A 100 18.76 5.58 0.48
C ILE A 100 17.57 4.66 0.81
N ALA A 101 17.82 3.58 1.54
CA ALA A 101 16.78 2.63 1.93
C ALA A 101 15.79 3.20 2.96
N VAL A 102 16.29 3.91 3.97
CA VAL A 102 15.47 4.39 5.10
C VAL A 102 14.71 5.68 4.76
N LEU A 103 15.23 6.52 3.87
CA LEU A 103 14.59 7.81 3.56
C LEU A 103 13.14 7.67 3.03
N PRO A 104 12.84 6.76 2.08
CA PRO A 104 11.46 6.48 1.64
C PRO A 104 10.55 5.98 2.76
N VAL A 105 11.08 5.22 3.73
CA VAL A 105 10.36 4.82 4.94
C VAL A 105 9.98 6.05 5.74
N ALA A 106 10.94 6.92 6.04
CA ALA A 106 10.71 8.16 6.79
C ALA A 106 9.69 9.08 6.10
N VAL A 107 9.79 9.25 4.78
CA VAL A 107 8.86 10.08 3.99
C VAL A 107 7.45 9.47 3.99
N THR A 108 7.32 8.14 3.95
CA THR A 108 6.02 7.46 4.06
C THR A 108 5.40 7.66 5.45
N PHE A 109 6.20 7.56 6.50
CA PHE A 109 5.79 7.85 7.88
C PHE A 109 5.25 9.29 8.02
N LEU A 110 5.96 10.27 7.46
CA LEU A 110 5.52 11.66 7.43
C LEU A 110 4.23 11.83 6.61
N ALA A 111 4.13 11.23 5.42
CA ALA A 111 2.95 11.33 4.57
C ALA A 111 1.69 10.73 5.23
N ALA A 112 1.81 9.54 5.83
CA ALA A 112 0.72 8.89 6.54
C ALA A 112 0.30 9.69 7.78
N THR A 113 1.27 10.28 8.49
CA THR A 113 1.02 11.16 9.64
C THR A 113 0.35 12.45 9.22
N PHE A 114 0.73 13.04 8.09
CA PHE A 114 0.07 14.23 7.54
C PHE A 114 -1.41 13.95 7.29
N VAL A 115 -1.73 12.88 6.57
CA VAL A 115 -3.12 12.44 6.34
C VAL A 115 -3.84 12.19 7.67
N GLY A 116 -3.20 11.49 8.60
CA GLY A 116 -3.74 11.23 9.94
C GLY A 116 -4.04 12.51 10.71
N ALA A 117 -3.18 13.51 10.65
CA ALA A 117 -3.34 14.81 11.29
C ALA A 117 -4.41 15.68 10.61
N MET A 118 -4.60 15.56 9.31
CA MET A 118 -5.74 16.19 8.62
C MET A 118 -7.08 15.57 9.04
N PHE A 119 -7.09 14.28 9.36
CA PHE A 119 -8.31 13.57 9.72
C PHE A 119 -8.65 13.57 11.23
N ALA A 120 -7.66 13.58 12.10
CA ALA A 120 -7.87 13.57 13.55
C ALA A 120 -8.66 14.80 14.02
N ARG A 121 -9.45 14.70 15.09
CA ARG A 121 -10.16 15.88 15.64
C ARG A 121 -9.46 16.48 16.85
N SER A 122 -8.58 15.71 17.47
CA SER A 122 -7.90 16.06 18.71
C SER A 122 -6.55 15.35 18.78
N PHE A 123 -5.68 15.81 19.69
CA PHE A 123 -4.38 15.19 19.93
C PHE A 123 -4.52 13.72 20.33
N LYS A 124 -5.55 13.38 21.12
CA LYS A 124 -5.86 12.00 21.49
C LYS A 124 -6.15 11.12 20.27
N GLU A 125 -6.98 11.61 19.34
CA GLU A 125 -7.27 10.87 18.11
C GLU A 125 -6.04 10.76 17.21
N LEU A 126 -5.25 11.83 17.12
CA LEU A 126 -4.00 11.81 16.38
C LEU A 126 -3.04 10.76 16.94
N THR A 127 -2.87 10.66 18.26
CA THR A 127 -2.06 9.61 18.90
C THR A 127 -2.54 8.22 18.52
N PHE A 128 -3.85 7.96 18.51
CA PHE A 128 -4.37 6.66 18.09
C PHE A 128 -4.06 6.37 16.61
N VAL A 129 -4.21 7.36 15.73
CA VAL A 129 -3.92 7.21 14.31
C VAL A 129 -2.43 6.99 14.07
N THR A 130 -1.55 7.77 14.72
CA THR A 130 -0.10 7.65 14.54
C THR A 130 0.43 6.34 15.12
N VAL A 131 -0.13 5.83 16.23
CA VAL A 131 0.20 4.48 16.72
C VAL A 131 -0.15 3.43 15.68
N GLY A 132 -1.35 3.51 15.06
CA GLY A 132 -1.72 2.60 13.97
C GLY A 132 -0.78 2.68 12.77
N VAL A 133 -0.45 3.90 12.33
CA VAL A 133 0.54 4.14 11.26
C VAL A 133 1.90 3.54 11.61
N SER A 134 2.41 3.79 12.82
CA SER A 134 3.68 3.26 13.28
C SER A 134 3.70 1.74 13.30
N VAL A 135 2.66 1.10 13.83
CA VAL A 135 2.58 -0.37 13.87
C VAL A 135 2.59 -0.94 12.45
N LEU A 136 1.75 -0.43 11.56
CA LEU A 136 1.64 -0.95 10.18
C LEU A 136 2.94 -0.75 9.39
N LEU A 137 3.49 0.47 9.38
CA LEU A 137 4.69 0.77 8.60
C LEU A 137 5.95 0.12 9.19
N THR A 138 6.06 0.04 10.52
CA THR A 138 7.16 -0.70 11.16
C THR A 138 7.07 -2.19 10.86
N THR A 139 5.86 -2.77 10.88
CA THR A 139 5.66 -4.19 10.55
C THR A 139 6.08 -4.45 9.10
N TYR A 140 5.64 -3.63 8.15
CA TYR A 140 6.06 -3.76 6.76
C TYR A 140 7.58 -3.57 6.58
N ALA A 141 8.17 -2.58 7.26
CA ALA A 141 9.60 -2.33 7.16
C ALA A 141 10.44 -3.42 7.87
N PHE A 142 9.92 -4.12 8.87
CA PHE A 142 10.75 -5.04 9.66
C PHE A 142 10.52 -6.52 9.32
N VAL A 143 9.26 -6.97 9.23
CA VAL A 143 8.94 -8.40 9.12
C VAL A 143 9.60 -9.08 7.92
N PRO A 144 9.54 -8.52 6.69
CA PRO A 144 10.19 -9.16 5.55
C PRO A 144 11.72 -9.23 5.70
N ALA A 145 12.34 -8.24 6.34
CA ALA A 145 13.78 -8.18 6.55
C ALA A 145 14.32 -9.25 7.52
N ILE A 146 13.45 -9.90 8.30
CA ILE A 146 13.84 -11.07 9.13
C ILE A 146 14.28 -12.23 8.24
N PHE A 147 13.72 -12.33 7.03
CA PHE A 147 13.94 -13.44 6.12
C PHE A 147 15.04 -13.13 5.08
N THR A 148 16.14 -12.47 5.46
CA THR A 148 17.24 -12.12 4.54
C THR A 148 17.80 -13.31 3.75
N ASN A 149 17.74 -14.52 4.31
CA ASN A 149 18.13 -15.76 3.64
C ASN A 149 17.13 -16.24 2.55
N VAL A 150 15.97 -15.59 2.43
CA VAL A 150 14.94 -15.83 1.41
C VAL A 150 14.78 -14.53 0.62
N THR A 151 15.77 -14.25 -0.23
CA THR A 151 15.94 -12.96 -0.92
C THR A 151 14.68 -12.36 -1.54
N PRO A 152 13.79 -13.12 -2.24
CA PRO A 152 12.53 -12.58 -2.77
C PRO A 152 11.62 -11.97 -1.70
N VAL A 153 11.52 -12.62 -0.54
CA VAL A 153 10.69 -12.17 0.59
C VAL A 153 11.37 -11.01 1.29
N ALA A 154 12.70 -11.05 1.42
CA ALA A 154 13.46 -10.00 2.10
C ALA A 154 13.35 -8.66 1.38
N LEU A 155 13.54 -8.63 0.05
CA LEU A 155 13.58 -7.38 -0.73
C LEU A 155 12.28 -6.57 -0.72
N VAL A 156 11.17 -7.15 -0.28
CA VAL A 156 9.92 -6.42 0.03
C VAL A 156 10.16 -5.26 0.99
N SER A 157 11.05 -5.45 1.97
CA SER A 157 11.39 -4.44 2.96
C SER A 157 12.61 -3.62 2.55
N PRO A 158 12.55 -2.27 2.63
CA PRO A 158 13.72 -1.42 2.54
C PRO A 158 14.81 -1.73 3.58
N LEU A 159 14.46 -2.20 4.78
CA LEU A 159 15.47 -2.51 5.80
C LEU A 159 16.36 -3.69 5.42
N THR A 160 15.93 -4.54 4.49
CA THR A 160 16.81 -5.58 3.92
C THR A 160 18.04 -4.97 3.25
N LEU A 161 17.89 -3.82 2.59
CA LEU A 161 19.02 -3.10 2.01
C LEU A 161 19.99 -2.59 3.07
N VAL A 162 19.49 -2.19 4.25
CA VAL A 162 20.33 -1.80 5.39
C VAL A 162 21.11 -3.00 5.90
N VAL A 163 20.46 -4.17 6.01
CA VAL A 163 21.12 -5.41 6.44
C VAL A 163 22.22 -5.81 5.45
N PHE A 164 21.95 -5.77 4.15
CA PHE A 164 22.94 -6.06 3.10
C PHE A 164 24.12 -5.08 3.12
N ASP A 165 23.86 -3.78 3.30
CA ASP A 165 24.89 -2.75 3.43
C ASP A 165 25.82 -3.03 4.64
N LEU A 166 25.25 -3.40 5.79
CA LEU A 166 26.02 -3.75 6.99
C LEU A 166 26.81 -5.06 6.85
N GLN A 167 26.38 -5.97 5.98
CA GLN A 167 27.09 -7.22 5.69
C GLN A 167 28.13 -7.07 4.58
N GLY A 168 28.17 -5.92 3.90
CA GLY A 168 29.02 -5.70 2.72
C GLY A 168 28.55 -6.49 1.50
N GLU A 169 27.26 -6.84 1.43
CA GLU A 169 26.66 -7.54 0.28
C GLU A 169 26.42 -6.58 -0.88
N ALA A 170 26.73 -7.03 -2.10
CA ALA A 170 26.49 -6.26 -3.30
C ALA A 170 25.00 -6.30 -3.66
N VAL A 171 24.41 -5.13 -3.88
CA VAL A 171 22.98 -4.99 -4.24
C VAL A 171 22.86 -4.33 -5.62
N GLY A 172 22.07 -4.93 -6.49
CA GLY A 172 21.77 -4.39 -7.81
C GLY A 172 20.80 -3.21 -7.77
N THR A 173 20.86 -2.32 -8.76
CA THR A 173 19.93 -1.17 -8.86
C THR A 173 18.45 -1.60 -8.93
N GLY A 174 18.16 -2.73 -9.59
CA GLY A 174 16.80 -3.28 -9.65
C GLY A 174 16.26 -3.70 -8.28
N GLU A 175 17.10 -4.27 -7.42
CA GLU A 175 16.74 -4.67 -6.05
C GLU A 175 16.47 -3.43 -5.18
N VAL A 176 17.30 -2.40 -5.32
CA VAL A 176 17.08 -1.11 -4.65
C VAL A 176 15.74 -0.51 -5.05
N LEU A 177 15.47 -0.39 -6.35
CA LEU A 177 14.22 0.18 -6.87
C LEU A 177 12.99 -0.64 -6.47
N PHE A 178 13.08 -1.97 -6.50
CA PHE A 178 12.02 -2.87 -6.07
C PHE A 178 11.68 -2.66 -4.58
N SER A 179 12.72 -2.51 -3.76
CA SER A 179 12.55 -2.39 -2.32
C SER A 179 12.00 -1.03 -1.88
N ILE A 180 12.51 0.07 -2.46
CA ILE A 180 12.09 1.43 -2.05
C ILE A 180 10.91 2.00 -2.84
N GLY A 181 10.65 1.46 -4.03
CA GLY A 181 9.64 1.96 -4.96
C GLY A 181 8.24 2.02 -4.37
N PRO A 182 7.71 0.93 -3.77
CA PRO A 182 6.35 0.90 -3.22
C PRO A 182 6.12 1.98 -2.15
N MET A 183 7.06 2.16 -1.22
CA MET A 183 6.97 3.19 -0.19
C MET A 183 7.06 4.60 -0.78
N THR A 184 7.95 4.83 -1.74
CA THR A 184 8.09 6.14 -2.39
C THR A 184 6.80 6.56 -3.10
N VAL A 185 6.20 5.65 -3.87
CA VAL A 185 4.93 5.90 -4.56
C VAL A 185 3.78 6.06 -3.56
N GLY A 186 3.73 5.20 -2.53
CA GLY A 186 2.73 5.30 -1.46
C GLY A 186 2.78 6.64 -0.73
N ALA A 187 3.97 7.15 -0.43
CA ALA A 187 4.16 8.46 0.19
C ALA A 187 3.65 9.60 -0.69
N ALA A 188 3.97 9.57 -1.99
CA ALA A 188 3.48 10.58 -2.95
C ALA A 188 1.95 10.60 -3.02
N LEU A 189 1.31 9.42 -3.03
CA LEU A 189 -0.15 9.30 -3.05
C LEU A 189 -0.79 9.77 -1.73
N LEU A 190 -0.18 9.46 -0.58
CA LEU A 190 -0.63 9.95 0.72
C LEU A 190 -0.53 11.47 0.83
N PHE A 191 0.59 12.07 0.40
CA PHE A 191 0.70 13.52 0.32
C PHE A 191 -0.33 14.12 -0.64
N GLY A 192 -0.54 13.52 -1.81
CA GLY A 192 -1.58 13.96 -2.76
C GLY A 192 -2.99 13.91 -2.17
N LEU A 193 -3.30 12.88 -1.37
CA LEU A 193 -4.56 12.80 -0.62
C LEU A 193 -4.67 13.90 0.44
N GLY A 194 -3.64 14.07 1.26
CA GLY A 194 -3.60 15.08 2.32
C GLY A 194 -3.69 16.51 1.79
N LEU A 195 -2.98 16.83 0.71
CA LEU A 195 -3.06 18.10 -0.01
C LEU A 195 -4.48 18.33 -0.57
N GLY A 196 -5.12 17.24 -0.97
CA GLY A 196 -6.48 17.24 -1.47
C GLY A 196 -7.54 17.73 -0.50
N VAL A 197 -7.31 17.51 0.79
CA VAL A 197 -8.19 17.89 1.91
C VAL A 197 -7.64 19.10 2.68
N TYR A 198 -6.57 19.72 2.19
CA TYR A 198 -6.01 20.96 2.75
C TYR A 198 -6.80 22.16 2.23
N ARG A 199 -8.07 22.22 2.63
CA ARG A 199 -9.03 23.27 2.29
C ARG A 199 -9.89 23.60 3.51
N GLU A 200 -10.43 24.81 3.56
CA GLU A 200 -11.21 25.29 4.72
C GLU A 200 -12.36 24.34 5.05
N GLU A 201 -13.08 23.89 4.01
CA GLU A 201 -14.26 23.03 4.12
C GLU A 201 -13.98 21.66 4.73
N ASP A 202 -12.75 21.16 4.65
CA ASP A 202 -12.36 19.82 5.13
C ASP A 202 -11.55 19.91 6.42
N MET A 203 -10.62 20.87 6.47
CA MET A 203 -9.62 21.02 7.52
C MET A 203 -10.27 21.26 8.88
N PHE A 204 -11.31 22.08 8.96
CA PHE A 204 -11.94 22.44 10.24
C PHE A 204 -13.15 21.58 10.64
N THR A 205 -13.50 20.57 9.83
CA THR A 205 -14.63 19.69 10.14
C THR A 205 -14.37 18.82 11.38
N GLN A 206 -15.42 18.54 12.16
CA GLN A 206 -15.37 17.72 13.37
C GLN A 206 -15.92 16.30 13.14
N LYS A 207 -15.87 15.82 11.90
CA LYS A 207 -16.25 14.44 11.54
C LYS A 207 -15.17 13.46 12.02
N PRO A 208 -15.54 12.25 12.51
CA PRO A 208 -14.59 11.20 12.82
C PRO A 208 -13.67 10.85 11.64
N VAL A 209 -12.47 10.35 11.94
CA VAL A 209 -11.42 9.99 10.95
C VAL A 209 -11.97 9.18 9.78
N GLY A 210 -12.70 8.10 10.05
CA GLY A 210 -13.27 7.25 8.98
C GLY A 210 -14.28 7.98 8.09
N ARG A 211 -15.03 8.95 8.64
CA ARG A 211 -15.97 9.76 7.84
C ARG A 211 -15.23 10.76 6.96
N LYS A 212 -14.14 11.37 7.45
CA LYS A 212 -13.30 12.25 6.65
C LYS A 212 -12.56 11.51 5.54
N PHE A 213 -12.12 10.28 5.81
CA PHE A 213 -11.55 9.42 4.79
C PHE A 213 -12.55 9.17 3.64
N LEU A 214 -13.80 8.81 3.95
CA LEU A 214 -14.84 8.67 2.92
C LEU A 214 -15.14 9.99 2.20
N ASP A 215 -15.16 11.11 2.91
CA ASP A 215 -15.35 12.44 2.28
C ASP A 215 -14.22 12.74 1.29
N ALA A 216 -12.97 12.51 1.68
CA ALA A 216 -11.79 12.72 0.86
C ALA A 216 -11.83 11.91 -0.45
N LEU A 217 -12.31 10.67 -0.39
CA LEU A 217 -12.51 9.83 -1.57
C LEU A 217 -13.68 10.32 -2.42
N ALA A 218 -14.82 10.64 -1.80
CA ALA A 218 -16.02 11.04 -2.51
C ALA A 218 -15.89 12.37 -3.26
N VAL A 219 -15.15 13.33 -2.71
CA VAL A 219 -14.90 14.63 -3.38
C VAL A 219 -14.24 14.44 -4.75
N ARG A 220 -13.38 13.41 -4.91
CA ARG A 220 -12.73 13.08 -6.18
C ARG A 220 -13.68 12.44 -7.21
N LEU A 221 -14.87 12.06 -6.79
CA LEU A 221 -15.86 11.33 -7.57
C LEU A 221 -17.08 12.16 -7.97
N ALA A 222 -17.15 13.42 -7.52
CA ALA A 222 -18.30 14.32 -7.74
C ALA A 222 -18.66 14.50 -9.24
N ALA A 223 -17.68 14.40 -10.14
CA ALA A 223 -17.90 14.50 -11.58
C ALA A 223 -18.79 13.38 -12.16
N VAL A 224 -18.87 12.23 -11.49
CA VAL A 224 -19.74 11.10 -11.90
C VAL A 224 -21.21 11.46 -11.70
N GLY A 225 -21.59 12.03 -10.55
CA GLY A 225 -22.97 12.41 -10.22
C GLY A 225 -23.50 13.56 -11.04
N GLN A 226 -22.61 14.46 -11.49
CA GLN A 226 -22.96 15.58 -12.38
C GLN A 226 -23.20 15.15 -13.84
N ALA A 227 -22.97 13.88 -14.19
CA ALA A 227 -23.23 13.35 -15.53
C ALA A 227 -24.73 13.08 -15.71
N GLY A 228 -25.48 14.10 -16.13
CA GLY A 228 -26.89 13.96 -16.51
C GLY A 228 -27.10 12.93 -17.64
N SER A 229 -28.33 12.43 -17.76
CA SER A 229 -28.75 11.41 -18.76
C SER A 229 -28.56 11.84 -20.21
N ASP A 230 -28.48 13.15 -20.45
CA ASP A 230 -28.57 13.76 -21.78
C ASP A 230 -27.20 13.98 -22.43
N ARG A 231 -26.11 13.58 -21.76
CA ARG A 231 -24.75 13.71 -22.30
C ARG A 231 -24.43 12.65 -23.36
N ALA A 232 -23.55 13.02 -24.29
CA ALA A 232 -22.99 12.10 -25.28
C ALA A 232 -22.27 10.90 -24.61
N PRO A 233 -22.22 9.72 -25.25
CA PRO A 233 -21.59 8.52 -24.67
C PRO A 233 -20.14 8.74 -24.22
N ARG A 234 -19.37 9.55 -24.97
CA ARG A 234 -17.98 9.89 -24.64
C ARG A 234 -17.85 10.65 -23.32
N ASP A 235 -18.77 11.56 -23.04
CA ASP A 235 -18.73 12.36 -21.81
C ASP A 235 -19.11 11.54 -20.59
N ARG A 236 -19.96 10.51 -20.76
CA ARG A 236 -20.25 9.53 -19.71
C ARG A 236 -19.04 8.68 -19.37
N LEU A 237 -18.29 8.23 -20.37
CA LEU A 237 -17.04 7.48 -20.16
C LEU A 237 -15.98 8.33 -19.47
N ARG A 238 -15.82 9.59 -19.89
CA ARG A 238 -14.91 10.55 -19.24
C ARG A 238 -15.28 10.79 -17.77
N ALA A 239 -16.57 10.84 -17.45
CA ALA A 239 -17.02 10.99 -16.06
C ALA A 239 -16.60 9.83 -15.15
N LEU A 240 -16.38 8.62 -15.70
CA LEU A 240 -15.92 7.45 -14.96
C LEU A 240 -14.40 7.38 -14.79
N ALA A 241 -13.63 8.19 -15.51
CA ALA A 241 -12.16 8.19 -15.44
C ALA A 241 -11.61 8.42 -14.01
N PRO A 242 -12.18 9.30 -13.17
CA PRO A 242 -11.75 9.44 -11.77
C PRO A 242 -11.91 8.16 -10.95
N VAL A 243 -12.93 7.33 -11.24
CA VAL A 243 -13.13 6.04 -10.56
C VAL A 243 -11.98 5.08 -10.91
N ALA A 244 -11.68 4.95 -12.20
CA ALA A 244 -10.59 4.12 -12.67
C ALA A 244 -9.24 4.61 -12.12
N LEU A 245 -9.01 5.93 -12.13
CA LEU A 245 -7.78 6.53 -11.61
C LEU A 245 -7.61 6.32 -10.11
N LEU A 246 -8.64 6.55 -9.31
CA LEU A 246 -8.57 6.29 -7.86
C LEU A 246 -8.27 4.82 -7.57
N THR A 247 -8.85 3.91 -8.35
CA THR A 247 -8.57 2.48 -8.23
C THR A 247 -7.13 2.16 -8.62
N ALA A 248 -6.62 2.72 -9.71
CA ALA A 248 -5.22 2.56 -10.08
C ALA A 248 -4.27 3.09 -8.98
N CYS A 249 -4.63 4.19 -8.33
CA CYS A 249 -3.89 4.74 -7.19
C CYS A 249 -3.92 3.85 -5.94
N THR A 250 -4.79 2.84 -5.83
CA THR A 250 -4.75 1.91 -4.69
C THR A 250 -3.71 0.81 -4.86
N ILE A 251 -3.26 0.52 -6.09
CA ILE A 251 -2.33 -0.59 -6.39
C ILE A 251 -1.05 -0.57 -5.55
N PRO A 252 -0.36 0.57 -5.34
CA PRO A 252 0.83 0.57 -4.48
C PRO A 252 0.54 0.12 -3.03
N PHE A 253 -0.64 0.46 -2.49
CA PHE A 253 -1.05 0.03 -1.15
C PHE A 253 -1.48 -1.43 -1.12
N VAL A 254 -2.17 -1.89 -2.17
CA VAL A 254 -2.53 -3.31 -2.38
C VAL A 254 -1.25 -4.15 -2.41
N PHE A 255 -0.29 -3.75 -3.23
CA PHE A 255 1.00 -4.41 -3.36
C PHE A 255 1.75 -4.50 -2.02
N VAL A 256 1.84 -3.39 -1.28
CA VAL A 256 2.44 -3.36 0.06
C VAL A 256 1.73 -4.31 1.02
N ALA A 257 0.39 -4.33 1.01
CA ALA A 257 -0.41 -5.18 1.89
C ALA A 257 -0.30 -6.67 1.52
N GLU A 258 -0.27 -7.01 0.25
CA GLU A 258 -0.11 -8.38 -0.26
C GLU A 258 1.30 -8.92 0.03
N LEU A 259 2.34 -8.12 -0.22
CA LEU A 259 3.71 -8.51 0.10
C LEU A 259 3.89 -8.74 1.61
N LEU A 260 3.25 -7.92 2.44
CA LEU A 260 3.19 -8.16 3.89
C LEU A 260 2.43 -9.44 4.22
N ALA A 261 1.30 -9.71 3.58
CA ALA A 261 0.54 -10.95 3.78
C ALA A 261 1.37 -12.18 3.42
N VAL A 262 2.11 -12.14 2.30
CA VAL A 262 3.06 -13.19 1.91
C VAL A 262 4.13 -13.37 2.98
N ALA A 263 4.78 -12.28 3.42
CA ALA A 263 5.83 -12.35 4.43
C ALA A 263 5.34 -12.92 5.78
N LEU A 264 4.11 -12.59 6.19
CA LEU A 264 3.52 -13.08 7.44
C LEU A 264 3.09 -14.55 7.35
N LEU A 265 2.56 -14.97 6.21
CA LEU A 265 2.02 -16.33 6.03
C LEU A 265 3.07 -17.34 5.56
N PHE A 266 4.23 -16.89 5.07
CA PHE A 266 5.32 -17.74 4.59
C PHE A 266 5.82 -18.73 5.65
N ALA A 267 5.75 -18.37 6.93
CA ALA A 267 6.18 -19.23 8.04
C ALA A 267 5.23 -20.42 8.31
N LEU A 268 4.03 -20.43 7.73
CA LEU A 268 3.03 -21.49 7.94
C LEU A 268 3.16 -22.63 6.92
N PRO A 269 2.69 -23.86 7.27
CA PRO A 269 2.63 -24.96 6.31
C PRO A 269 1.85 -24.59 5.05
N VAL A 270 2.35 -25.01 3.88
CA VAL A 270 1.80 -24.70 2.55
C VAL A 270 0.30 -25.02 2.43
N THR A 271 -0.15 -26.09 3.08
CA THR A 271 -1.55 -26.53 3.10
C THR A 271 -2.50 -25.53 3.80
N VAL A 272 -1.97 -24.69 4.69
CA VAL A 272 -2.71 -23.63 5.38
C VAL A 272 -2.40 -22.27 4.77
N SER A 273 -1.12 -21.98 4.48
CA SER A 273 -0.70 -20.67 4.00
C SER A 273 -1.28 -20.33 2.63
N ILE A 274 -1.29 -21.24 1.66
CA ILE A 274 -1.85 -20.95 0.33
C ILE A 274 -3.35 -20.59 0.42
N PRO A 275 -4.22 -21.41 1.05
CA PRO A 275 -5.63 -21.06 1.14
C PRO A 275 -5.92 -19.72 1.81
N VAL A 276 -5.23 -19.46 2.94
CA VAL A 276 -5.39 -18.21 3.67
C VAL A 276 -4.89 -17.04 2.84
N LEU A 277 -3.73 -17.18 2.19
CA LEU A 277 -3.12 -16.15 1.36
C LEU A 277 -4.06 -15.76 0.20
N LEU A 278 -4.64 -16.73 -0.51
CA LEU A 278 -5.54 -16.44 -1.63
C LEU A 278 -6.80 -15.69 -1.19
N VAL A 279 -7.36 -16.02 -0.03
CA VAL A 279 -8.50 -15.29 0.54
C VAL A 279 -8.08 -13.89 1.01
N THR A 280 -6.92 -13.77 1.64
CA THR A 280 -6.39 -12.49 2.12
C THR A 280 -6.09 -11.53 0.96
N ILE A 281 -5.43 -12.01 -0.10
CA ILE A 281 -5.15 -11.23 -1.32
C ILE A 281 -6.47 -10.77 -1.94
N ALA A 282 -7.40 -11.71 -2.18
CA ALA A 282 -8.71 -11.37 -2.73
C ALA A 282 -9.46 -10.33 -1.88
N PHE A 283 -9.38 -10.42 -0.54
CA PHE A 283 -10.00 -9.45 0.36
C PHE A 283 -9.35 -8.06 0.23
N ILE A 284 -8.02 -7.99 0.22
CA ILE A 284 -7.27 -6.73 0.06
C ILE A 284 -7.66 -6.05 -1.26
N GLU A 285 -7.65 -6.82 -2.35
CA GLU A 285 -8.00 -6.33 -3.68
C GLU A 285 -9.45 -5.85 -3.77
N GLU A 286 -10.42 -6.63 -3.28
CA GLU A 286 -11.82 -6.21 -3.32
C GLU A 286 -12.07 -4.96 -2.46
N VAL A 287 -11.47 -4.87 -1.26
CA VAL A 287 -11.55 -3.64 -0.45
C VAL A 287 -11.00 -2.44 -1.20
N ALA A 288 -9.82 -2.58 -1.82
CA ALA A 288 -9.16 -1.50 -2.54
C ALA A 288 -9.98 -1.03 -3.75
N LYS A 289 -10.60 -1.96 -4.48
CA LYS A 289 -11.46 -1.67 -5.63
C LYS A 289 -12.82 -1.10 -5.25
N SER A 290 -13.35 -1.38 -4.07
CA SER A 290 -14.73 -1.00 -3.72
C SER A 290 -14.87 0.10 -2.67
N VAL A 291 -13.86 0.39 -1.84
CA VAL A 291 -14.01 1.35 -0.72
C VAL A 291 -14.34 2.76 -1.18
N HIS A 292 -13.73 3.23 -2.27
CA HIS A 292 -14.02 4.54 -2.86
C HIS A 292 -15.37 4.56 -3.58
N LEU A 293 -15.84 3.40 -4.07
CA LEU A 293 -17.20 3.27 -4.61
C LEU A 293 -18.26 3.42 -3.52
N TYR A 294 -18.03 2.76 -2.38
CA TYR A 294 -18.86 2.91 -1.20
C TYR A 294 -18.88 4.36 -0.70
N ALA A 295 -17.73 5.02 -0.68
CA ALA A 295 -17.65 6.46 -0.38
C ALA A 295 -18.52 7.29 -1.33
N GLY A 296 -18.48 7.02 -2.63
CA GLY A 296 -19.27 7.72 -3.64
C GLY A 296 -20.79 7.57 -3.43
N PHE A 297 -21.29 6.39 -3.07
CA PHE A 297 -22.71 6.18 -2.76
C PHE A 297 -23.14 6.76 -1.41
N GLU A 298 -22.27 6.66 -0.39
CA GLU A 298 -22.56 7.15 0.95
C GLU A 298 -22.56 8.68 1.03
N ARG A 299 -21.83 9.34 0.13
CA ARG A 299 -21.72 10.81 0.03
C ARG A 299 -22.47 11.41 -1.15
N GLU A 300 -23.36 10.63 -1.75
CA GLU A 300 -24.25 11.07 -2.83
C GLU A 300 -23.51 11.60 -4.08
N ALA A 301 -22.23 11.25 -4.23
CA ALA A 301 -21.49 11.49 -5.47
C ALA A 301 -22.04 10.60 -6.60
N PHE A 302 -22.67 9.47 -6.26
CA PHE A 302 -23.31 8.54 -7.18
C PHE A 302 -24.81 8.42 -6.93
N ALA A 303 -25.60 8.39 -8.00
CA ALA A 303 -27.01 8.00 -7.90
C ALA A 303 -27.12 6.51 -7.54
N ARG A 304 -27.97 6.19 -6.55
CA ARG A 304 -28.20 4.83 -6.04
C ARG A 304 -29.06 4.00 -7.00
N THR A 305 -28.51 3.69 -8.17
CA THR A 305 -29.13 2.85 -9.20
C THR A 305 -28.19 1.74 -9.64
N ASP A 306 -28.75 0.59 -10.03
CA ASP A 306 -27.93 -0.55 -10.48
C ASP A 306 -27.10 -0.21 -11.72
N ARG A 307 -27.64 0.63 -12.62
CA ARG A 307 -26.90 1.11 -13.79
C ARG A 307 -25.62 1.86 -13.41
N VAL A 308 -25.69 2.74 -12.42
CA VAL A 308 -24.51 3.48 -11.94
C VAL A 308 -23.57 2.54 -11.20
N ALA A 309 -24.08 1.64 -10.36
CA ALA A 309 -23.26 0.64 -9.67
C ALA A 309 -22.47 -0.26 -10.62
N VAL A 310 -23.10 -0.74 -11.69
CA VAL A 310 -22.42 -1.51 -12.75
C VAL A 310 -21.36 -0.66 -13.44
N ALA A 311 -21.68 0.59 -13.80
CA ALA A 311 -20.75 1.47 -14.51
C ALA A 311 -19.50 1.81 -13.68
N VAL A 312 -19.67 2.18 -12.41
CA VAL A 312 -18.53 2.51 -11.52
C VAL A 312 -17.76 1.27 -11.11
N GLY A 313 -18.44 0.12 -10.93
CA GLY A 313 -17.78 -1.17 -10.68
C GLY A 313 -16.90 -1.61 -11.85
N ALA A 314 -17.41 -1.50 -13.08
CA ALA A 314 -16.64 -1.80 -14.28
C ALA A 314 -15.46 -0.82 -14.48
N ALA A 315 -15.68 0.47 -14.23
CA ALA A 315 -14.61 1.47 -14.33
C ALA A 315 -13.50 1.22 -13.30
N SER A 316 -13.86 0.86 -12.06
CA SER A 316 -12.91 0.46 -11.02
C SER A 316 -12.12 -0.78 -11.45
N ALA A 317 -12.78 -1.82 -11.94
CA ALA A 317 -12.12 -3.03 -12.43
C ALA A 317 -11.16 -2.77 -13.60
N VAL A 318 -11.52 -1.89 -14.54
CA VAL A 318 -10.62 -1.46 -15.63
C VAL A 318 -9.40 -0.72 -15.07
N GLY A 319 -9.61 0.21 -14.13
CA GLY A 319 -8.52 0.93 -13.48
C GLY A 319 -7.55 -0.01 -12.75
N PHE A 320 -8.09 -0.97 -12.00
CA PHE A 320 -7.31 -1.98 -11.31
C PHE A 320 -6.53 -2.85 -12.29
N PHE A 321 -7.19 -3.42 -13.29
CA PHE A 321 -6.56 -4.28 -14.30
C PHE A 321 -5.41 -3.57 -15.03
N LEU A 322 -5.63 -2.34 -15.49
CA LEU A 322 -4.60 -1.59 -16.20
C LEU A 322 -3.38 -1.30 -15.31
N ALA A 323 -3.63 -0.93 -14.06
CA ALA A 323 -2.57 -0.63 -13.12
C ALA A 323 -1.83 -1.90 -12.66
N GLU A 324 -2.53 -3.01 -12.42
CA GLU A 324 -1.96 -4.33 -12.16
C GLU A 324 -1.02 -4.76 -13.31
N LYS A 325 -1.48 -4.66 -14.57
CA LYS A 325 -0.65 -4.99 -15.73
C LYS A 325 0.53 -4.04 -15.89
N ALA A 326 0.37 -2.75 -15.60
CA ALA A 326 1.50 -1.81 -15.61
C ALA A 326 2.55 -2.20 -14.57
N THR A 327 2.13 -2.57 -13.36
CA THR A 327 3.04 -3.06 -12.30
C THR A 327 3.71 -4.36 -12.73
N ALA A 328 2.97 -5.30 -13.34
CA ALA A 328 3.54 -6.54 -13.87
C ALA A 328 4.56 -6.29 -15.00
N VAL A 329 4.36 -5.28 -15.85
CA VAL A 329 5.33 -4.89 -16.89
C VAL A 329 6.58 -4.28 -16.26
N VAL A 330 6.44 -3.39 -15.28
CA VAL A 330 7.58 -2.80 -14.55
C VAL A 330 8.39 -3.89 -13.85
N GLN A 331 7.69 -4.85 -13.24
CA GLN A 331 8.30 -6.04 -12.64
C GLN A 331 8.98 -6.91 -13.70
N ALA A 332 8.34 -7.18 -14.84
CA ALA A 332 8.94 -7.99 -15.89
C ALA A 332 10.21 -7.33 -16.47
N VAL A 333 10.17 -6.04 -16.81
CA VAL A 333 11.33 -5.31 -17.37
C VAL A 333 12.44 -5.12 -16.33
N GLY A 334 12.09 -4.93 -15.05
CA GLY A 334 13.07 -4.80 -13.97
C GLY A 334 13.64 -6.12 -13.47
N LEU A 335 12.91 -7.23 -13.64
CA LEU A 335 13.24 -8.53 -13.05
C LEU A 335 13.59 -9.62 -14.07
N THR A 336 13.51 -9.42 -15.40
CA THR A 336 14.02 -10.40 -16.38
C THR A 336 15.52 -10.67 -16.25
N GLU A 337 16.25 -9.73 -15.64
CA GLU A 337 17.67 -9.88 -15.28
C GLU A 337 17.89 -10.40 -13.83
N LEU A 338 16.83 -10.49 -13.02
CA LEU A 338 16.91 -11.02 -11.65
C LEU A 338 16.44 -12.47 -11.60
N TYR A 339 17.19 -13.31 -10.88
CA TYR A 339 16.78 -14.68 -10.54
C TYR A 339 15.40 -14.72 -9.85
N VAL A 340 15.05 -13.68 -9.11
CA VAL A 340 13.75 -13.46 -8.44
C VAL A 340 12.61 -13.28 -9.44
N GLY A 341 12.81 -12.50 -10.52
CA GLY A 341 11.82 -12.39 -11.60
C GLY A 341 11.64 -13.69 -12.34
N ARG A 342 12.72 -14.46 -12.48
CA ARG A 342 12.66 -15.77 -13.14
C ARG A 342 11.98 -16.84 -12.28
N ALA A 343 12.15 -16.79 -10.96
CA ALA A 343 11.53 -17.71 -10.02
C ALA A 343 10.07 -17.34 -9.67
N ALA A 344 9.72 -16.05 -9.66
CA ALA A 344 8.36 -15.57 -9.40
C ALA A 344 7.51 -15.44 -10.68
N PHE A 345 8.14 -15.19 -11.85
CA PHE A 345 7.45 -14.91 -13.12
C PHE A 345 8.07 -15.59 -14.36
N GLY A 346 9.24 -16.22 -14.25
CA GLY A 346 9.99 -16.76 -15.39
C GLY A 346 9.64 -18.17 -15.80
N SER A 347 8.87 -18.89 -14.99
CA SER A 347 8.11 -20.02 -15.48
C SER A 347 6.68 -19.57 -15.69
N VAL A 348 6.40 -19.08 -16.89
CA VAL A 348 5.08 -19.38 -17.44
C VAL A 348 5.07 -20.88 -17.77
N ALA A 349 5.10 -21.71 -16.73
CA ALA A 349 5.02 -23.15 -16.86
C ALA A 349 3.66 -23.47 -17.51
N GLY A 350 3.68 -23.88 -18.78
CA GLY A 350 2.49 -24.35 -19.48
C GLY A 350 1.78 -23.37 -20.42
N MET A 351 2.31 -22.16 -20.70
CA MET A 351 1.76 -21.35 -21.83
C MET A 351 2.50 -21.52 -23.16
N GLU A 352 3.63 -22.23 -23.18
CA GLU A 352 4.31 -22.57 -24.42
C GLU A 352 3.40 -23.50 -25.26
N GLY A 353 3.02 -23.04 -26.46
CA GLY A 353 2.17 -23.81 -27.39
C GLY A 353 0.66 -23.53 -27.31
N LEU A 354 0.21 -22.62 -26.44
CA LEU A 354 -1.20 -22.19 -26.45
C LEU A 354 -1.52 -21.36 -27.70
N PRO A 355 -2.72 -21.53 -28.30
CA PRO A 355 -3.13 -20.70 -29.43
C PRO A 355 -3.26 -19.23 -28.98
N PRO A 356 -3.00 -18.24 -29.87
CA PRO A 356 -3.05 -16.81 -29.52
C PRO A 356 -4.35 -16.38 -28.84
N ILE A 357 -5.47 -17.02 -29.18
CA ILE A 357 -6.77 -16.74 -28.56
C ILE A 357 -6.86 -17.20 -27.11
N ALA A 358 -6.21 -18.30 -26.74
CA ALA A 358 -6.14 -18.77 -25.35
C ALA A 358 -5.23 -17.85 -24.51
N LEU A 359 -4.12 -17.37 -25.09
CA LEU A 359 -3.26 -16.37 -24.45
C LEU A 359 -4.00 -15.05 -24.21
N ALA A 360 -4.73 -14.56 -25.22
CA ALA A 360 -5.58 -13.39 -25.05
C ALA A 360 -6.68 -13.61 -24.00
N GLY A 361 -7.30 -14.80 -23.99
CA GLY A 361 -8.28 -15.20 -22.98
C GLY A 361 -7.71 -15.14 -21.57
N LEU A 362 -6.54 -15.73 -21.33
CA LEU A 362 -5.89 -15.70 -20.02
C LEU A 362 -5.46 -14.28 -19.61
N PHE A 363 -5.01 -13.47 -20.58
CA PHE A 363 -4.64 -12.07 -20.33
C PHE A 363 -5.83 -11.24 -19.83
N PHE A 364 -7.03 -11.43 -20.42
CA PHE A 364 -8.23 -10.67 -20.04
C PHE A 364 -9.11 -11.36 -18.98
N ALA A 365 -8.83 -12.60 -18.59
CA ALA A 365 -9.60 -13.30 -17.57
C ALA A 365 -9.66 -12.56 -16.21
N PRO A 366 -8.56 -11.97 -15.71
CA PRO A 366 -8.61 -11.13 -14.50
C PRO A 366 -9.56 -9.93 -14.65
N LEU A 367 -9.63 -9.31 -15.83
CA LEU A 367 -10.55 -8.17 -16.06
C LEU A 367 -12.01 -8.59 -15.89
N LEU A 368 -12.40 -9.77 -16.39
CA LEU A 368 -13.75 -10.30 -16.21
C LEU A 368 -14.05 -10.59 -14.73
N LEU A 369 -13.10 -11.21 -14.04
CA LEU A 369 -13.22 -11.50 -12.61
C LEU A 369 -13.38 -10.22 -11.80
N HIS A 370 -12.44 -9.29 -11.95
CA HIS A 370 -12.46 -8.02 -11.23
C HIS A 370 -13.73 -7.24 -11.58
N GLY A 371 -14.12 -7.22 -12.85
CA GLY A 371 -15.36 -6.59 -13.30
C GLY A 371 -16.58 -7.12 -12.56
N PHE A 372 -16.74 -8.44 -12.53
CA PHE A 372 -17.86 -9.08 -11.86
C PHE A 372 -17.84 -8.87 -10.34
N ALA A 373 -16.73 -9.21 -9.67
CA ALA A 373 -16.60 -9.13 -8.22
C ALA A 373 -16.78 -7.69 -7.71
N THR A 374 -16.14 -6.72 -8.37
CA THR A 374 -16.24 -5.31 -7.98
C THR A 374 -17.61 -4.71 -8.29
N THR A 375 -18.28 -5.14 -9.37
CA THR A 375 -19.69 -4.78 -9.61
C THR A 375 -20.62 -5.34 -8.52
N VAL A 376 -20.42 -6.57 -8.06
CA VAL A 376 -21.20 -7.14 -6.94
C VAL A 376 -21.02 -6.28 -5.67
N ALA A 377 -19.78 -5.92 -5.33
CA ALA A 377 -19.50 -5.02 -4.21
C ALA A 377 -20.15 -3.64 -4.39
N ALA A 378 -20.08 -3.06 -5.59
CA ALA A 378 -20.66 -1.76 -5.92
C ALA A 378 -22.20 -1.75 -5.85
N VAL A 379 -22.86 -2.82 -6.28
CA VAL A 379 -24.32 -2.97 -6.16
C VAL A 379 -24.71 -2.98 -4.68
N GLY A 380 -24.03 -3.75 -3.84
CA GLY A 380 -24.31 -3.73 -2.39
C GLY A 380 -24.02 -2.36 -1.75
N ALA A 381 -22.95 -1.70 -2.18
CA ALA A 381 -22.61 -0.33 -1.76
C ALA A 381 -23.71 0.70 -2.07
N SER A 382 -24.42 0.55 -3.19
CA SER A 382 -25.53 1.43 -3.54
C SER A 382 -26.74 1.32 -2.59
N ARG A 383 -26.89 0.18 -1.91
CA ARG A 383 -28.07 -0.11 -1.06
C ARG A 383 -27.87 0.36 0.38
N SER A 384 -26.91 -0.23 1.10
CA SER A 384 -26.61 0.15 2.49
C SER A 384 -25.26 -0.38 2.93
N ARG A 385 -24.77 0.09 4.08
CA ARG A 385 -23.53 -0.42 4.71
C ARG A 385 -23.56 -1.94 4.96
N ALA A 386 -24.71 -2.48 5.37
CA ALA A 386 -24.83 -3.91 5.63
C ALA A 386 -24.76 -4.73 4.33
N TYR A 387 -25.47 -4.26 3.29
CA TYR A 387 -25.39 -4.87 1.97
C TYR A 387 -23.99 -4.79 1.38
N TYR A 388 -23.29 -3.66 1.54
CA TYR A 388 -21.89 -3.52 1.14
C TYR A 388 -20.98 -4.56 1.79
N ALA A 389 -21.09 -4.75 3.10
CA ALA A 389 -20.26 -5.73 3.81
C ALA A 389 -20.54 -7.17 3.33
N LEU A 390 -21.81 -7.51 3.12
CA LEU A 390 -22.21 -8.84 2.62
C LEU A 390 -21.72 -9.06 1.18
N THR A 391 -21.90 -8.09 0.28
CA THR A 391 -21.47 -8.24 -1.11
C THR A 391 -19.96 -8.16 -1.27
N LEU A 392 -19.26 -7.42 -0.41
CA LEU A 392 -17.78 -7.44 -0.35
C LEU A 392 -17.27 -8.82 0.08
N ALA A 393 -17.88 -9.43 1.08
CA ALA A 393 -17.54 -10.80 1.49
C ALA A 393 -17.81 -11.79 0.34
N LEU A 394 -18.95 -11.68 -0.34
CA LEU A 394 -19.27 -12.50 -1.50
C LEU A 394 -18.27 -12.29 -2.65
N ALA A 395 -17.96 -11.04 -2.99
CA ALA A 395 -16.97 -10.70 -4.02
C ALA A 395 -15.60 -11.29 -3.69
N THR A 396 -15.18 -11.18 -2.43
CA THR A 396 -13.93 -11.77 -1.93
C THR A 396 -13.91 -13.29 -2.11
N LEU A 397 -14.99 -13.98 -1.77
CA LEU A 397 -15.08 -15.44 -1.91
C LEU A 397 -15.07 -15.87 -3.38
N ILE A 398 -15.75 -15.13 -4.26
CA ILE A 398 -15.77 -15.40 -5.70
C ILE A 398 -14.39 -15.21 -6.31
N HIS A 399 -13.72 -14.13 -5.93
CA HIS A 399 -12.35 -13.85 -6.33
C HIS A 399 -11.39 -14.94 -5.83
N ALA A 400 -11.42 -15.26 -4.54
CA ALA A 400 -10.60 -16.32 -3.97
C ALA A 400 -10.85 -17.65 -4.67
N ALA A 401 -12.11 -18.03 -4.94
CA ALA A 401 -12.47 -19.26 -5.64
C ALA A 401 -11.89 -19.31 -7.06
N TYR A 402 -11.91 -18.19 -7.79
CA TYR A 402 -11.22 -18.09 -9.08
C TYR A 402 -9.71 -18.30 -8.92
N ASN A 403 -9.07 -17.63 -7.95
CA ASN A 403 -7.63 -17.77 -7.73
C ASN A 403 -7.26 -19.22 -7.36
N PHE A 404 -8.06 -19.90 -6.53
CA PHE A 404 -7.90 -21.33 -6.26
C PHE A 404 -8.02 -22.18 -7.52
N GLY A 405 -9.00 -21.88 -8.38
CA GLY A 405 -9.20 -22.57 -9.65
C GLY A 405 -7.98 -22.44 -10.55
N VAL A 406 -7.45 -21.22 -10.69
CA VAL A 406 -6.22 -20.94 -11.46
C VAL A 406 -5.05 -21.71 -10.87
N VAL A 407 -4.78 -21.60 -9.56
CA VAL A 407 -3.65 -22.30 -8.92
C VAL A 407 -3.75 -23.81 -9.11
N ARG A 408 -4.94 -24.42 -9.03
CA ARG A 408 -5.13 -25.86 -9.26
C ARG A 408 -4.89 -26.32 -10.70
N VAL A 409 -5.05 -25.43 -11.68
CA VAL A 409 -4.78 -25.75 -13.09
C VAL A 409 -3.28 -25.75 -13.38
N TYR A 410 -2.50 -24.98 -12.61
CA TYR A 410 -1.04 -24.82 -12.80
C TYR A 410 -0.17 -25.54 -11.75
N ALA A 411 -0.77 -26.14 -10.72
CA ALA A 411 -0.12 -27.00 -9.73
C ALA A 411 -0.16 -28.46 -10.18
#